data_AF-A0A1D2JEH4-F1
#
_entry.id   AF-A0A1D2JEH4-F1
#
_cell.length_a   1.000
_cell.length_b   1.000
_cell.length_c   1.000
_cell.angle_alpha   90.00
_cell.angle_beta   90.00
_cell.angle_gamma   90.00
#
_symmetry.space_group_name_H-M   'P 1'
#
loop_
_entity.id
_entity.type
_entity.pdbx_description
1 polymer ?
#
loop_
_entity_poly.entity_id
_entity_poly.type
_entity_poly.pdbx_seq_one_letter_code
_entity_poly.pdbx_strand_id
1 'polypeptide(L)'
;MASNASTQALIVSKSESTHNLEDGVPFAYENLRVGETYLKLDKTLFRITPDAKKGPPLEGDVITVLSKQGGRLVLERDYSYVSKGGTAVRRFEVEAMKLVAKHTSVPLPEVIYSLMSDSSGEIGMTTIPGTTLESLWDKLNSESKKSICHETWDQIAKLREIPQPPALKQFFQCLADGSPTLDPLIEDLDRCGTPLYTDEDVRARIYHRYLHFGGLRYKNELPDMLPRSSCTVFTHADIAPRNIMVDDHYRITGILDWEYAGWYPDYWEYAQIMRPACRTDEDVRARIYHRYLHFGGLRYKNELPDMLPRSSCTVFTHADIAPRNIMVDDHYRITGILDWEYAGWYPDYWEYAQIMRPACRTGDWQKWMDLTAPHKWDISGIAAARRILF
;
A
#
# COMPACT_ATOMS: atom_id res chain seq x y z
N MET A 1 7.52 52.21 42.74
CA MET A 1 6.49 51.37 43.39
C MET A 1 5.33 51.24 42.41
N ALA A 2 4.82 50.01 42.25
CA ALA A 2 3.74 49.56 41.35
C ALA A 2 4.07 49.63 39.83
N SER A 3 3.85 48.60 38.99
CA SER A 3 3.21 47.30 39.16
C SER A 3 3.57 46.37 37.98
N ASN A 4 4.38 45.33 38.21
CA ASN A 4 4.62 44.20 37.30
C ASN A 4 3.64 43.05 37.62
N ALA A 5 2.34 43.29 37.49
CA ALA A 5 1.31 42.32 37.91
C ALA A 5 0.41 41.80 36.77
N SER A 6 0.52 42.27 35.54
CA SER A 6 -0.44 41.91 34.48
C SER A 6 0.05 40.87 33.46
N THR A 7 1.31 40.45 33.48
CA THR A 7 1.83 39.45 32.52
C THR A 7 1.83 38.01 33.06
N GLN A 8 1.58 37.83 34.36
CA GLN A 8 1.53 36.52 35.02
C GLN A 8 0.10 35.91 35.07
N ALA A 9 -0.94 36.68 34.74
CA ALA A 9 -2.32 36.21 34.80
C ALA A 9 -2.82 35.51 33.53
N LEU A 10 -2.09 35.59 32.41
CA LEU A 10 -2.45 34.94 31.13
C LEU A 10 -1.73 33.60 30.88
N ILE A 11 -0.86 33.17 31.80
CA ILE A 11 -0.16 31.88 31.74
C ILE A 11 -0.82 30.84 32.67
N VAL A 12 -1.69 31.27 33.59
CA VAL A 12 -2.22 30.41 34.67
C VAL A 12 -3.61 29.83 34.37
N SER A 13 -4.28 30.19 33.27
CA SER A 13 -5.55 29.56 32.87
C SER A 13 -5.42 28.43 31.84
N LYS A 14 -4.19 27.97 31.53
CA LYS A 14 -3.92 26.88 30.57
C LYS A 14 -3.75 25.49 31.23
N SER A 15 -3.90 25.37 32.55
CA SER A 15 -3.42 24.18 33.28
C SER A 15 -4.49 23.20 33.79
N GLU A 16 -5.78 23.37 33.49
CA GLU A 16 -6.80 22.43 33.99
C GLU A 16 -7.29 21.39 32.97
N SER A 17 -6.99 21.55 31.66
CA SER A 17 -7.40 20.59 30.62
C SER A 17 -6.30 19.62 30.17
N THR A 18 -5.05 19.81 30.61
CA THR A 18 -3.87 19.06 30.13
C THR A 18 -3.40 17.95 31.06
N HIS A 19 -4.08 17.70 32.18
CA HIS A 19 -3.61 16.76 33.21
C HIS A 19 -3.59 15.27 32.82
N ASN A 20 -4.02 14.93 31.61
CA ASN A 20 -4.08 13.55 31.08
C ASN A 20 -3.23 13.31 29.82
N LEU A 21 -2.31 14.22 29.48
CA LEU A 21 -1.50 14.13 28.26
C LEU A 21 -0.06 13.72 28.61
N GLU A 22 0.45 12.67 27.97
CA GLU A 22 1.86 12.23 28.05
C GLU A 22 2.83 13.33 27.59
N ASP A 23 4.13 13.19 27.90
CA ASP A 23 5.18 14.11 27.43
C ASP A 23 5.10 14.33 25.91
N GLY A 24 4.98 15.59 25.51
CA GLY A 24 4.74 15.97 24.12
C GLY A 24 5.93 15.61 23.21
N VAL A 25 5.64 14.99 22.06
CA VAL A 25 6.65 14.62 21.05
C VAL A 25 6.53 15.50 19.81
N PRO A 26 7.61 15.74 19.05
CA PRO A 26 7.52 16.51 17.81
C PRO A 26 6.56 15.88 16.79
N PHE A 27 5.83 16.70 16.03
CA PHE A 27 5.05 16.27 14.88
C PHE A 27 6.00 15.83 13.75
N ALA A 28 6.30 14.54 13.74
CA ALA A 28 7.14 13.88 12.76
C ALA A 28 6.53 12.54 12.37
N TYR A 29 6.79 12.10 11.14
CA TYR A 29 6.24 10.87 10.60
C TYR A 29 6.56 9.67 11.51
N GLU A 30 7.79 9.60 12.05
CA GLU A 30 8.24 8.53 12.96
C GLU A 30 7.44 8.42 14.26
N ASN A 31 6.91 9.54 14.77
CA ASN A 31 6.22 9.60 16.07
C ASN A 31 4.73 9.23 15.98
N LEU A 32 4.18 9.16 14.78
CA LEU A 32 2.79 8.80 14.52
C LEU A 32 2.62 7.28 14.46
N ARG A 33 1.73 6.75 15.31
CA ARG A 33 1.36 5.33 15.37
C ARG A 33 -0.07 5.12 14.87
N VAL A 34 -0.27 4.13 14.01
CA VAL A 34 -1.58 3.79 13.44
C VAL A 34 -2.56 3.38 14.55
N GLY A 35 -3.78 3.90 14.49
CA GLY A 35 -4.83 3.69 15.49
C GLY A 35 -4.79 4.66 16.68
N GLU A 36 -3.67 5.36 16.88
CA GLU A 36 -3.53 6.33 17.97
C GLU A 36 -4.13 7.69 17.59
N THR A 37 -4.55 8.43 18.62
CA THR A 37 -5.12 9.78 18.49
C THR A 37 -4.26 10.77 19.28
N TYR A 38 -4.03 11.93 18.69
CA TYR A 38 -3.15 12.95 19.24
C TYR A 38 -3.83 14.31 19.20
N LEU A 39 -3.57 15.13 20.22
CA LEU A 39 -3.78 16.57 20.18
C LEU A 39 -2.50 17.19 19.60
N LYS A 40 -2.62 17.82 18.43
CA LYS A 40 -1.52 18.57 17.81
C LYS A 40 -1.64 20.04 18.19
N LEU A 41 -0.67 20.52 18.95
CA LEU A 41 -0.47 21.93 19.27
C LEU A 41 0.79 22.41 18.55
N ASP A 42 0.63 23.26 17.54
CA ASP A 42 1.69 23.72 16.65
C ASP A 42 2.49 22.55 16.02
N LYS A 43 3.71 22.30 16.53
CA LYS A 43 4.65 21.27 16.09
C LYS A 43 4.81 20.14 17.11
N THR A 44 3.96 20.08 18.13
CA THR A 44 4.03 19.10 19.22
C THR A 44 2.76 18.27 19.24
N LEU A 45 2.92 16.96 19.42
CA LEU A 45 1.87 15.97 19.55
C LEU A 45 1.77 15.51 21.00
N PHE A 46 0.55 15.48 21.50
CA PHE A 46 0.22 14.93 22.80
C PHE A 46 -0.73 13.75 22.59
N ARG A 47 -0.36 12.57 23.05
CA ARG A 47 -1.21 11.38 22.88
C ARG A 47 -2.48 11.52 23.72
N ILE A 48 -3.63 11.30 23.09
CA ILE A 48 -4.94 11.30 23.76
C ILE A 48 -5.29 9.86 24.10
N THR A 49 -5.45 9.58 25.40
CA THR A 49 -5.94 8.27 25.85
C THR A 49 -7.43 8.09 25.52
N PRO A 50 -7.91 6.83 25.33
CA PRO A 50 -9.30 6.56 24.99
C PRO A 50 -10.32 7.19 25.97
N ASP A 51 -9.95 7.31 27.25
CA ASP A 51 -10.79 7.90 28.28
C ASP A 51 -10.93 9.43 28.14
N ALA A 52 -9.89 10.10 27.63
CA ALA A 52 -9.91 11.54 27.39
C ALA A 52 -10.77 11.95 26.18
N LYS A 53 -11.10 11.03 25.27
CA LYS A 53 -12.02 11.29 24.14
C LYS A 53 -13.47 11.55 24.58
N LYS A 54 -13.85 11.21 25.81
CA LYS A 54 -15.20 11.42 26.36
C LYS A 54 -15.37 12.76 27.09
N GLY A 55 -14.31 13.57 27.14
CA GLY A 55 -14.29 14.89 27.78
C GLY A 55 -14.82 16.03 26.89
N PRO A 56 -14.79 17.28 27.39
CA PRO A 56 -15.12 18.46 26.59
C PRO A 56 -14.17 18.61 25.38
N PRO A 57 -14.56 19.36 24.33
CA PRO A 57 -13.73 19.57 23.14
C PRO A 57 -12.36 20.12 23.54
N LEU A 58 -11.29 19.46 23.09
CA LEU A 58 -9.92 19.92 23.32
C LEU A 58 -9.64 21.10 22.38
N GLU A 59 -9.07 22.19 22.90
CA GLU A 59 -8.57 23.28 22.05
C GLU A 59 -7.28 22.84 21.34
N GLY A 60 -7.36 22.54 20.05
CA GLY A 60 -6.24 22.17 19.18
C GLY A 60 -6.65 21.25 18.03
N ASP A 61 -5.74 20.98 17.10
CA ASP A 61 -5.99 20.05 15.99
C ASP A 61 -5.99 18.62 16.53
N VAL A 62 -7.13 17.94 16.57
CA VAL A 62 -7.19 16.53 16.94
C VAL A 62 -6.93 15.68 15.70
N ILE A 63 -5.92 14.81 15.76
CA ILE A 63 -5.58 13.93 14.65
C ILE A 63 -5.61 12.46 15.09
N THR A 64 -6.29 11.62 14.31
CA THR A 64 -6.23 10.15 14.45
C THR A 64 -5.52 9.56 13.25
N VAL A 65 -4.49 8.74 13.50
CA VAL A 65 -3.69 8.13 12.42
C VAL A 65 -4.42 6.90 11.91
N LEU A 66 -5.04 7.00 10.74
CA LEU A 66 -5.78 5.89 10.13
C LEU A 66 -4.86 4.91 9.40
N SER A 67 -3.87 5.41 8.68
CA SER A 67 -2.93 4.57 7.92
C SER A 67 -1.59 5.28 7.69
N LYS A 68 -0.54 4.48 7.56
CA LYS A 68 0.85 4.91 7.31
C LYS A 68 1.56 3.89 6.44
N GLN A 69 1.71 4.17 5.15
CA GLN A 69 2.27 3.22 4.19
C GLN A 69 2.92 3.91 2.99
N GLY A 70 4.12 3.46 2.59
CA GLY A 70 4.74 3.83 1.31
C GLY A 70 4.85 5.35 1.07
N GLY A 71 5.21 6.12 2.11
CA GLY A 71 5.31 7.59 2.03
C GLY A 71 3.97 8.32 2.04
N ARG A 72 2.85 7.63 2.33
CA ARG A 72 1.50 8.19 2.51
C ARG A 72 1.11 8.12 3.99
N LEU A 73 0.45 9.17 4.45
CA LEU A 73 -0.09 9.33 5.79
C LEU A 73 -1.55 9.72 5.67
N VAL A 74 -2.44 8.91 6.25
CA VAL A 74 -3.87 9.16 6.29
C VAL A 74 -4.26 9.52 7.72
N LEU A 75 -4.77 10.73 7.90
CA LEU A 75 -5.20 11.27 9.18
C LEU A 75 -6.68 11.58 9.13
N GLU A 76 -7.43 11.15 10.11
CA GLU A 76 -8.71 11.79 10.45
C GLU A 76 -8.40 13.05 11.25
N ARG A 77 -9.03 14.17 10.89
CA ARG A 77 -8.84 15.48 11.50
C ARG A 77 -10.15 15.96 12.13
N ASP A 78 -10.07 16.34 13.40
CA ASP A 78 -11.15 16.88 14.21
C ASP A 78 -12.46 16.08 14.11
N TYR A 79 -12.34 14.76 13.94
CA TYR A 79 -13.46 13.83 13.73
C TYR A 79 -14.42 14.21 12.59
N SER A 80 -13.96 15.04 11.64
CA SER A 80 -14.83 15.67 10.64
C SER A 80 -14.44 15.35 9.21
N TYR A 81 -13.14 15.21 8.92
CA TYR A 81 -12.67 14.87 7.57
C TYR A 81 -11.37 14.07 7.61
N VAL A 82 -10.99 13.50 6.47
CA VAL A 82 -9.76 12.73 6.29
C VAL A 82 -8.80 13.52 5.42
N SER A 83 -7.53 13.61 5.82
CA SER A 83 -6.44 14.09 4.98
C SER A 83 -5.49 12.95 4.60
N LYS A 84 -5.28 12.73 3.30
CA LYS A 84 -4.24 11.86 2.74
C LYS A 84 -3.09 12.73 2.27
N GLY A 85 -1.96 12.70 2.96
CA GLY A 85 -0.78 13.49 2.66
C GLY A 85 0.46 12.63 2.45
N GLY A 86 1.40 13.09 1.62
CA GLY A 86 2.67 12.37 1.45
C GLY A 86 3.41 12.62 0.15
N THR A 87 4.62 12.06 0.08
CA THR A 87 5.48 12.15 -1.11
C THR A 87 5.00 11.28 -2.27
N ALA A 88 4.04 10.37 -2.05
CA ALA A 88 3.42 9.55 -3.07
C ALA A 88 2.00 10.00 -3.48
N VAL A 89 1.46 11.05 -2.82
CA VAL A 89 0.16 11.62 -3.18
C VAL A 89 0.34 12.57 -4.37
N ARG A 90 -0.53 12.45 -5.37
CA ARG A 90 -0.38 13.12 -6.66
C ARG A 90 -1.70 13.67 -7.16
N ARG A 91 -1.60 14.57 -8.14
CA ARG A 91 -2.74 15.29 -8.72
C ARG A 91 -3.75 14.36 -9.41
N PHE A 92 -3.29 13.29 -10.06
CA PHE A 92 -4.16 12.35 -10.79
C PHE A 92 -5.27 11.74 -9.92
N GLU A 93 -5.03 11.49 -8.62
CA GLU A 93 -6.04 10.94 -7.71
C GLU A 93 -7.20 11.93 -7.53
N VAL A 94 -6.90 13.22 -7.40
CA VAL A 94 -7.92 14.28 -7.26
C VAL A 94 -8.71 14.45 -8.55
N GLU A 95 -8.04 14.45 -9.70
CA GLU A 95 -8.71 14.59 -11.00
C GLU A 95 -9.62 13.38 -11.28
N ALA A 96 -9.21 12.17 -10.88
CA ALA A 96 -10.04 10.97 -10.94
C ALA A 96 -11.34 11.14 -10.13
N MET A 97 -11.22 11.50 -8.86
CA MET A 97 -12.38 11.70 -7.98
C MET A 97 -13.34 12.77 -8.54
N LYS A 98 -12.80 13.89 -9.05
CA LYS A 98 -13.61 14.95 -9.67
C LYS A 98 -14.35 14.46 -10.92
N LEU A 99 -13.70 13.65 -11.77
CA LEU A 99 -14.33 13.08 -12.96
C LEU A 99 -15.48 12.14 -12.59
N VAL A 100 -15.27 11.28 -11.59
CA VAL A 100 -16.27 10.32 -11.11
C VAL A 100 -17.47 11.05 -10.50
N ALA A 101 -17.22 12.00 -9.59
CA ALA A 101 -18.27 12.79 -8.94
C ALA A 101 -19.09 13.63 -9.95
N LYS A 102 -18.46 14.09 -11.03
CA LYS A 102 -19.13 14.89 -12.06
C LYS A 102 -20.05 14.06 -12.96
N HIS A 103 -19.67 12.83 -13.30
CA HIS A 103 -20.35 12.07 -14.37
C HIS A 103 -21.16 10.87 -13.85
N THR A 104 -20.98 10.47 -12.59
CA THR A 104 -21.60 9.25 -12.06
C THR A 104 -22.18 9.47 -10.67
N SER A 105 -23.00 8.50 -10.24
CA SER A 105 -23.49 8.40 -8.86
C SER A 105 -22.67 7.41 -8.03
N VAL A 106 -21.45 7.05 -8.47
CA VAL A 106 -20.62 6.10 -7.73
C VAL A 106 -20.28 6.74 -6.39
N PRO A 107 -20.46 6.04 -5.26
CA PRO A 107 -20.16 6.61 -3.97
C PRO A 107 -18.64 6.70 -3.77
N LEU A 108 -18.14 7.88 -3.42
CA LEU A 108 -16.73 8.15 -3.15
C LEU A 108 -16.59 9.32 -2.17
N PRO A 109 -15.41 9.50 -1.52
CA PRO A 109 -15.15 10.67 -0.70
C PRO A 109 -15.26 11.97 -1.51
N GLU A 110 -15.89 13.00 -0.95
CA GLU A 110 -15.92 14.33 -1.56
C GLU A 110 -14.61 15.05 -1.25
N VAL A 111 -13.96 15.61 -2.28
CA VAL A 111 -12.73 16.39 -2.11
C VAL A 111 -13.06 17.76 -1.55
N ILE A 112 -12.62 18.04 -0.32
CA ILE A 112 -12.77 19.34 0.36
C ILE A 112 -11.66 20.29 -0.08
N TYR A 113 -10.41 19.80 -0.11
CA TYR A 113 -9.26 20.58 -0.56
C TYR A 113 -8.19 19.68 -1.19
N SER A 114 -7.32 20.28 -1.99
CA SER A 114 -6.14 19.61 -2.55
C SER A 114 -4.97 20.60 -2.59
N LEU A 115 -3.86 20.24 -1.94
CA LEU A 115 -2.61 20.98 -1.94
C LEU A 115 -1.56 20.12 -2.66
N MET A 116 -1.11 20.55 -3.83
CA MET A 116 -0.18 19.79 -4.65
C MET A 116 1.12 20.58 -4.83
N SER A 117 2.24 19.89 -4.69
CA SER A 117 3.60 20.39 -4.96
C SER A 117 4.37 19.37 -5.81
N ASP A 118 5.54 19.75 -6.32
CA ASP A 118 6.36 18.86 -7.16
C ASP A 118 6.85 17.61 -6.42
N SER A 119 6.98 17.67 -5.09
CA SER A 119 7.54 16.59 -4.27
C SER A 119 6.52 15.87 -3.38
N SER A 120 5.35 16.46 -3.15
CA SER A 120 4.33 15.93 -2.23
C SER A 120 2.93 16.48 -2.52
N GLY A 121 1.92 15.71 -2.15
CA GLY A 121 0.53 16.13 -2.20
C GLY A 121 -0.17 15.96 -0.87
N GLU A 122 -1.24 16.71 -0.67
CA GLU A 122 -2.21 16.52 0.40
C GLU A 122 -3.62 16.68 -0.18
N ILE A 123 -4.50 15.73 0.14
CA ILE A 123 -5.91 15.74 -0.27
C ILE A 123 -6.74 15.66 1.00
N GLY A 124 -7.56 16.67 1.26
CA GLY A 124 -8.59 16.64 2.28
C GLY A 124 -9.91 16.20 1.67
N MET A 125 -10.55 15.19 2.25
CA MET A 125 -11.78 14.59 1.75
C MET A 125 -12.73 14.18 2.89
N THR A 126 -14.01 14.03 2.58
CA THR A 126 -15.00 13.58 3.58
C THR A 126 -14.73 12.16 4.06
N THR A 127 -15.15 11.84 5.28
CA THR A 127 -15.19 10.46 5.78
C THR A 127 -16.31 9.69 5.07
N ILE A 128 -16.06 8.41 4.79
CA ILE A 128 -17.09 7.48 4.30
C ILE A 128 -17.57 6.62 5.46
N PRO A 129 -18.88 6.60 5.76
CA PRO A 129 -19.40 5.80 6.86
C PRO A 129 -19.33 4.30 6.53
N GLY A 130 -19.19 3.50 7.57
CA GLY A 130 -19.21 2.04 7.47
C GLY A 130 -17.85 1.40 7.77
N THR A 131 -17.68 0.17 7.30
CA THR A 131 -16.45 -0.63 7.50
C THR A 131 -15.93 -1.15 6.17
N THR A 132 -14.64 -1.47 6.13
CA THR A 132 -14.04 -2.04 4.93
C THR A 132 -14.59 -3.44 4.68
N LEU A 133 -14.90 -3.75 3.42
CA LEU A 133 -15.38 -5.06 3.01
C LEU A 133 -14.35 -6.16 3.36
N GLU A 134 -13.06 -5.86 3.30
CA GLU A 134 -11.98 -6.77 3.73
C GLU A 134 -12.17 -7.27 5.16
N SER A 135 -12.50 -6.39 6.11
CA SER A 135 -12.66 -6.74 7.52
C SER A 135 -13.88 -7.65 7.80
N LEU A 136 -14.85 -7.66 6.89
CA LEU A 136 -16.08 -8.42 6.98
C LEU A 136 -16.07 -9.67 6.10
N TRP A 137 -15.22 -9.74 5.08
CA TRP A 137 -15.32 -10.72 3.98
C TRP A 137 -15.42 -12.17 4.47
N ASP A 138 -14.61 -12.55 5.46
CA ASP A 138 -14.59 -13.92 5.98
C ASP A 138 -15.81 -14.27 6.83
N LYS A 139 -16.53 -13.26 7.35
CA LYS A 139 -17.74 -13.41 8.16
C LYS A 139 -19.01 -13.47 7.31
N LEU A 140 -18.95 -13.03 6.05
CA LEU A 140 -20.10 -12.97 5.15
C LEU A 140 -20.48 -14.36 4.61
N ASN A 141 -21.79 -14.61 4.54
CA ASN A 141 -22.34 -15.79 3.86
C ASN A 141 -22.26 -15.63 2.33
N SER A 142 -22.51 -16.71 1.60
CA SER A 142 -22.41 -16.74 0.13
C SER A 142 -23.41 -15.82 -0.58
N GLU A 143 -24.60 -15.61 -0.02
CA GLU A 143 -25.61 -14.73 -0.61
C GLU A 143 -25.21 -13.26 -0.49
N SER A 144 -24.74 -12.83 0.68
CA SER A 144 -24.21 -11.49 0.91
C SER A 144 -22.99 -11.21 0.03
N LYS A 145 -22.05 -12.17 -0.07
CA LYS A 145 -20.90 -12.06 -0.98
C LYS A 145 -21.36 -11.86 -2.42
N LYS A 146 -22.32 -12.66 -2.88
CA LYS A 146 -22.88 -12.55 -4.23
C LYS A 146 -23.56 -11.19 -4.46
N SER A 147 -24.36 -10.73 -3.50
CA SER A 147 -25.04 -9.43 -3.57
C SER A 147 -24.05 -8.27 -3.67
N ILE A 148 -23.04 -8.25 -2.79
CA ILE A 148 -22.00 -7.20 -2.80
C ILE A 148 -21.21 -7.25 -4.12
N CYS A 149 -20.84 -8.43 -4.62
CA CYS A 149 -20.16 -8.54 -5.92
C CYS A 149 -21.01 -7.98 -7.06
N HIS A 150 -22.32 -8.24 -7.08
CA HIS A 150 -23.21 -7.63 -8.08
C HIS A 150 -23.25 -6.11 -7.96
N GLU A 151 -23.36 -5.59 -6.74
CA GLU A 151 -23.32 -4.13 -6.52
C GLU A 151 -21.98 -3.51 -6.95
N THR A 152 -20.85 -4.17 -6.69
CA THR A 152 -19.53 -3.74 -7.16
C THR A 152 -19.49 -3.70 -8.69
N TRP A 153 -20.04 -4.70 -9.38
CA TRP A 153 -20.14 -4.70 -10.84
C TRP A 153 -21.04 -3.58 -11.36
N ASP A 154 -22.12 -3.24 -10.66
CA ASP A 154 -22.98 -2.10 -11.01
C ASP A 154 -22.21 -0.77 -10.89
N GLN A 155 -21.34 -0.60 -9.88
CA GLN A 155 -20.50 0.60 -9.78
C GLN A 155 -19.46 0.64 -10.91
N ILE A 156 -18.81 -0.49 -11.23
CA ILE A 156 -17.86 -0.58 -12.35
C ILE A 156 -18.54 -0.21 -13.68
N ALA A 157 -19.78 -0.65 -13.89
CA ALA A 157 -20.55 -0.31 -15.09
C ALA A 157 -20.74 1.21 -15.22
N LYS A 158 -21.10 1.90 -14.13
CA LYS A 158 -21.23 3.37 -14.11
C LYS A 158 -19.91 4.08 -14.39
N LEU A 159 -18.78 3.57 -13.88
CA LEU A 159 -17.47 4.15 -14.18
C LEU A 159 -17.16 4.11 -15.69
N ARG A 160 -17.52 3.01 -16.36
CA ARG A 160 -17.29 2.86 -17.81
C ARG A 160 -18.10 3.82 -18.67
N GLU A 161 -19.16 4.43 -18.12
CA GLU A 161 -19.98 5.43 -18.82
C GLU A 161 -19.33 6.82 -18.84
N ILE A 162 -18.27 7.06 -18.05
CA ILE A 162 -17.57 8.34 -18.03
C ILE A 162 -16.92 8.57 -19.41
N PRO A 163 -17.21 9.70 -20.09
CA PRO A 163 -16.65 9.97 -21.40
C PRO A 163 -15.20 10.45 -21.28
N GLN A 164 -14.34 9.96 -22.18
CA GLN A 164 -12.96 10.42 -22.25
C GLN A 164 -12.89 11.91 -22.67
N PRO A 165 -12.22 12.78 -21.89
CA PRO A 165 -12.07 14.18 -22.23
C PRO A 165 -11.43 14.35 -23.61
N PRO A 166 -11.86 15.32 -24.44
CA PRO A 166 -11.31 15.54 -25.77
C PRO A 166 -9.77 15.70 -25.79
N ALA A 167 -9.21 16.32 -24.76
CA ALA A 167 -7.76 16.53 -24.61
C ALA A 167 -6.96 15.22 -24.38
N LEU A 168 -7.64 14.15 -23.95
CA LEU A 168 -7.02 12.85 -23.67
C LEU A 168 -7.35 11.79 -24.72
N LYS A 169 -8.23 12.08 -25.69
CA LYS A 169 -8.70 11.12 -26.71
C LYS A 169 -7.59 10.47 -27.54
N GLN A 170 -6.42 11.10 -27.64
CA GLN A 170 -5.28 10.48 -28.32
C GLN A 170 -4.70 9.28 -27.55
N PHE A 171 -4.89 9.22 -26.23
CA PHE A 171 -4.33 8.17 -25.40
C PHE A 171 -5.29 7.01 -25.28
N PHE A 172 -4.77 5.81 -25.52
CA PHE A 172 -5.49 4.58 -25.26
C PHE A 172 -5.41 4.19 -23.78
N GLN A 173 -4.26 4.45 -23.16
CA GLN A 173 -4.04 4.26 -21.74
C GLN A 173 -3.34 5.49 -21.14
N CYS A 174 -3.95 6.08 -20.10
CA CYS A 174 -3.35 7.12 -19.26
C CYS A 174 -4.11 7.22 -17.92
N LEU A 175 -3.52 7.85 -16.91
CA LEU A 175 -4.22 8.20 -15.68
C LEU A 175 -5.26 9.31 -15.94
N ALA A 176 -6.06 9.63 -14.93
CA ALA A 176 -7.16 10.59 -15.02
C ALA A 176 -6.75 12.00 -15.49
N ASP A 177 -5.51 12.42 -15.22
CA ASP A 177 -4.96 13.71 -15.66
C ASP A 177 -4.17 13.63 -16.99
N GLY A 178 -4.11 12.46 -17.61
CA GLY A 178 -3.33 12.20 -18.81
C GLY A 178 -1.89 11.75 -18.58
N SER A 179 -1.43 11.66 -17.33
CA SER A 179 -0.08 11.17 -17.02
C SER A 179 0.06 9.65 -17.28
N PRO A 180 1.29 9.15 -17.53
CA PRO A 180 1.55 7.72 -17.60
C PRO A 180 1.23 7.02 -16.28
N THR A 181 0.74 5.79 -16.35
CA THR A 181 0.43 5.00 -15.15
C THR A 181 1.68 4.48 -14.44
N LEU A 182 1.57 4.30 -13.13
CA LEU A 182 2.56 3.65 -12.28
C LEU A 182 2.19 2.18 -11.98
N ASP A 183 1.19 1.61 -12.68
CA ASP A 183 0.84 0.20 -12.52
C ASP A 183 2.04 -0.69 -12.90
N PRO A 184 2.57 -1.54 -11.99
CA PRO A 184 3.74 -2.37 -12.26
C PRO A 184 3.64 -3.32 -13.46
N LEU A 185 2.45 -3.56 -14.01
CA LEU A 185 2.25 -4.38 -15.21
C LEU A 185 2.54 -3.61 -16.51
N ILE A 186 2.38 -2.28 -16.52
CA ILE A 186 2.52 -1.43 -17.71
C ILE A 186 3.29 -0.12 -17.52
N GLU A 187 3.82 0.12 -16.33
CA GLU A 187 4.73 1.23 -16.04
C GLU A 187 5.90 1.23 -17.05
N ASP A 188 6.32 2.41 -17.51
CA ASP A 188 7.49 2.49 -18.37
C ASP A 188 8.77 2.12 -17.59
N LEU A 189 9.66 1.36 -18.22
CA LEU A 189 10.99 1.09 -17.68
C LEU A 189 11.93 2.28 -17.88
N ASP A 190 11.62 3.16 -18.83
CA ASP A 190 12.32 4.40 -19.10
C ASP A 190 11.74 5.57 -18.28
N ARG A 191 12.63 6.45 -17.80
CA ARG A 191 12.29 7.56 -16.89
C ARG A 191 11.25 8.56 -17.44
N CYS A 192 10.99 8.58 -18.74
CA CYS A 192 10.16 9.60 -19.37
C CYS A 192 8.71 9.16 -19.64
N GLY A 193 8.35 7.89 -19.39
CA GLY A 193 6.98 7.41 -19.51
C GLY A 193 6.38 7.59 -20.91
N THR A 194 6.78 6.75 -21.85
CA THR A 194 6.28 6.77 -23.24
C THR A 194 4.77 6.55 -23.25
N PRO A 195 3.98 7.51 -23.78
CA PRO A 195 2.53 7.39 -23.83
C PRO A 195 2.07 6.19 -24.66
N LEU A 196 0.91 5.64 -24.31
CA LEU A 196 0.31 4.48 -24.97
C LEU A 196 -0.90 4.95 -25.79
N TYR A 197 -0.80 4.86 -27.11
CA TYR A 197 -1.80 5.39 -28.05
C TYR A 197 -2.74 4.32 -28.59
N THR A 198 -2.39 3.04 -28.43
CA THR A 198 -3.16 1.89 -28.93
C THR A 198 -3.15 0.71 -27.96
N ASP A 199 -4.08 -0.23 -28.15
CA ASP A 199 -4.08 -1.53 -27.44
C ASP A 199 -2.79 -2.33 -27.68
N GLU A 200 -2.22 -2.23 -28.90
CA GLU A 200 -0.94 -2.85 -29.21
C GLU A 200 0.19 -2.27 -28.36
N ASP A 201 0.22 -0.95 -28.12
CA ASP A 201 1.23 -0.33 -27.26
C ASP A 201 1.14 -0.87 -25.82
N VAL A 202 -0.09 -1.03 -25.30
CA VAL A 202 -0.32 -1.62 -23.97
C VAL A 202 0.20 -3.05 -23.93
N ARG A 203 -0.15 -3.89 -24.90
CA ARG A 203 0.31 -5.30 -24.94
C ARG A 203 1.81 -5.41 -25.15
N ALA A 204 2.38 -4.61 -26.03
CA ALA A 204 3.82 -4.54 -26.26
C ALA A 204 4.56 -4.12 -24.99
N ARG A 205 4.00 -3.17 -24.21
CA ARG A 205 4.53 -2.76 -22.91
C ARG A 205 4.52 -3.91 -21.91
N ILE A 206 3.40 -4.63 -21.77
CA ILE A 206 3.29 -5.82 -20.90
C ILE A 206 4.33 -6.86 -21.32
N TYR A 207 4.44 -7.14 -22.62
CA TYR A 207 5.38 -8.11 -23.16
C TYR A 207 6.84 -7.72 -22.90
N HIS A 208 7.18 -6.45 -23.13
CA HIS A 208 8.52 -5.92 -22.89
C HIS A 208 8.89 -6.01 -21.40
N ARG A 209 7.97 -5.62 -20.50
CA ARG A 209 8.17 -5.78 -19.05
C ARG A 209 8.29 -7.25 -18.65
N TYR A 210 7.44 -8.12 -19.20
CA TYR A 210 7.52 -9.56 -18.99
C TYR A 210 8.94 -10.05 -19.33
N LEU A 211 9.47 -9.75 -20.51
CA LEU A 211 10.84 -10.10 -20.87
C LEU A 211 11.89 -9.47 -19.95
N HIS A 212 11.76 -8.18 -19.65
CA HIS A 212 12.71 -7.44 -18.80
C HIS A 212 12.82 -8.03 -17.39
N PHE A 213 11.69 -8.38 -16.77
CA PHE A 213 11.65 -9.02 -15.45
C PHE A 213 11.76 -10.55 -15.49
N GLY A 214 11.93 -11.10 -16.68
CA GLY A 214 12.38 -12.46 -16.85
C GLY A 214 11.35 -13.53 -17.15
N GLY A 215 10.27 -13.10 -17.75
CA GLY A 215 9.31 -13.97 -18.36
C GLY A 215 9.87 -14.63 -19.62
N LEU A 216 10.08 -15.95 -19.58
CA LEU A 216 10.42 -16.75 -20.77
C LEU A 216 9.43 -17.87 -21.05
N ARG A 217 8.61 -18.25 -20.06
CA ARG A 217 7.67 -19.38 -20.14
C ARG A 217 6.68 -19.25 -21.29
N TYR A 218 6.24 -18.04 -21.58
CA TYR A 218 5.28 -17.70 -22.62
C TYR A 218 5.89 -16.72 -23.62
N LYS A 219 7.22 -16.76 -23.85
CA LYS A 219 7.89 -15.74 -24.67
C LYS A 219 7.28 -15.61 -26.07
N ASN A 220 6.89 -16.73 -26.67
CA ASN A 220 6.37 -16.75 -28.04
C ASN A 220 4.83 -16.68 -28.06
N GLU A 221 4.18 -17.06 -26.97
CA GLU A 221 2.73 -17.18 -26.85
C GLU A 221 2.08 -15.98 -26.16
N LEU A 222 2.79 -15.29 -25.26
CA LEU A 222 2.23 -14.20 -24.45
C LEU A 222 1.60 -13.09 -25.30
N PRO A 223 2.23 -12.59 -26.39
CA PRO A 223 1.60 -11.57 -27.22
C PRO A 223 0.21 -11.98 -27.73
N ASP A 224 0.02 -13.27 -28.02
CA ASP A 224 -1.25 -13.81 -28.50
C ASP A 224 -2.25 -14.14 -27.38
N MET A 225 -1.74 -14.51 -26.20
CA MET A 225 -2.54 -14.78 -25.00
C MET A 225 -3.13 -13.51 -24.37
N LEU A 226 -2.50 -12.35 -24.58
CA LEU A 226 -2.98 -11.10 -24.03
C LEU A 226 -4.35 -10.72 -24.65
N PRO A 227 -5.33 -10.32 -23.83
CA PRO A 227 -6.62 -9.87 -24.33
C PRO A 227 -6.44 -8.62 -25.19
N ARG A 228 -7.33 -8.47 -26.17
CA ARG A 228 -7.33 -7.33 -27.10
C ARG A 228 -8.58 -6.51 -26.84
N SER A 229 -8.42 -5.20 -26.80
CA SER A 229 -9.55 -4.28 -26.73
C SER A 229 -9.57 -3.33 -27.92
N SER A 230 -10.76 -2.89 -28.27
CA SER A 230 -10.98 -1.83 -29.28
C SER A 230 -11.42 -0.51 -28.67
N CYS A 231 -11.60 -0.48 -27.34
CA CYS A 231 -12.08 0.70 -26.64
C CYS A 231 -11.29 0.95 -25.35
N THR A 232 -11.30 2.20 -24.93
CA THR A 232 -10.77 2.63 -23.64
C THR A 232 -11.94 3.09 -22.77
N VAL A 233 -11.93 2.68 -21.51
CA VAL A 233 -12.96 2.98 -20.52
C VAL A 233 -12.33 3.50 -19.24
N PHE A 234 -13.07 4.34 -18.52
CA PHE A 234 -12.61 4.78 -17.21
C PHE A 234 -12.66 3.61 -16.23
N THR A 235 -11.55 3.38 -15.54
CA THR A 235 -11.28 2.21 -14.69
C THR A 235 -10.67 2.70 -13.39
N HIS A 236 -11.04 2.09 -12.26
CA HIS A 236 -10.43 2.39 -10.97
C HIS A 236 -9.05 1.73 -10.84
N ALA A 237 -8.89 0.53 -11.41
CA ALA A 237 -7.64 -0.21 -11.56
C ALA A 237 -7.02 -0.76 -10.26
N ASP A 238 -7.73 -0.63 -9.14
CA ASP A 238 -7.39 -1.23 -7.83
C ASP A 238 -8.64 -1.57 -7.01
N ILE A 239 -9.69 -2.07 -7.68
CA ILE A 239 -10.88 -2.57 -6.97
C ILE A 239 -10.51 -3.82 -6.16
N ALA A 240 -10.49 -3.65 -4.84
CA ALA A 240 -10.19 -4.71 -3.88
C ALA A 240 -11.06 -4.53 -2.61
N PRO A 241 -11.32 -5.60 -1.83
CA PRO A 241 -12.13 -5.50 -0.61
C PRO A 241 -11.67 -4.43 0.39
N ARG A 242 -10.37 -4.12 0.43
CA ARG A 242 -9.80 -3.05 1.28
C ARG A 242 -10.24 -1.63 0.88
N ASN A 243 -10.60 -1.45 -0.39
CA ASN A 243 -10.98 -0.17 -1.00
C ASN A 243 -12.50 0.00 -1.12
N ILE A 244 -13.30 -0.93 -0.60
CA ILE A 244 -14.76 -0.88 -0.63
C ILE A 244 -15.27 -0.72 0.80
N MET A 245 -16.06 0.32 1.03
CA MET A 245 -16.77 0.57 2.29
C MET A 245 -18.20 0.05 2.20
N VAL A 246 -18.67 -0.56 3.27
CA VAL A 246 -20.05 -1.06 3.39
C VAL A 246 -20.69 -0.64 4.71
N ASP A 247 -22.01 -0.43 4.70
CA ASP A 247 -22.81 -0.20 5.90
C ASP A 247 -23.16 -1.51 6.64
N ASP A 248 -23.91 -1.39 7.73
CA ASP A 248 -24.40 -2.52 8.54
C ASP A 248 -25.39 -3.43 7.78
N HIS A 249 -25.88 -2.99 6.62
CA HIS A 249 -26.75 -3.74 5.72
C HIS A 249 -25.99 -4.31 4.50
N TYR A 250 -24.66 -4.26 4.51
CA TYR A 250 -23.78 -4.73 3.45
C TYR A 250 -24.01 -4.03 2.10
N ARG A 251 -24.47 -2.78 2.11
CA ARG A 251 -24.57 -1.92 0.93
C ARG A 251 -23.31 -1.11 0.77
N ILE A 252 -22.86 -0.91 -0.48
CA ILE A 252 -21.65 -0.13 -0.76
C ILE A 252 -21.90 1.35 -0.43
N THR A 253 -21.16 1.88 0.54
CA THR A 253 -21.22 3.28 0.97
C THR A 253 -20.13 4.15 0.35
N GLY A 254 -19.07 3.55 -0.18
CA GLY A 254 -18.02 4.28 -0.89
C GLY A 254 -16.91 3.40 -1.45
N ILE A 255 -16.29 3.89 -2.52
CA ILE A 255 -15.07 3.34 -3.12
C ILE A 255 -13.92 4.31 -2.84
N LEU A 256 -12.81 3.76 -2.33
CA LEU A 256 -11.64 4.48 -1.86
C LEU A 256 -10.43 4.22 -2.76
N ASP A 257 -9.40 5.06 -2.61
CA ASP A 257 -8.07 4.91 -3.21
C ASP A 257 -8.03 4.96 -4.75
N TRP A 258 -8.38 6.12 -5.30
CA TRP A 258 -8.48 6.39 -6.74
C TRP A 258 -7.11 6.67 -7.41
N GLU A 259 -6.01 6.29 -6.78
CA GLU A 259 -4.66 6.70 -7.21
C GLU A 259 -4.22 6.07 -8.54
N TYR A 260 -4.75 4.90 -8.90
CA TYR A 260 -4.47 4.25 -10.20
C TYR A 260 -5.55 4.50 -11.25
N ALA A 261 -6.58 5.28 -10.92
CA ALA A 261 -7.74 5.45 -11.78
C ALA A 261 -7.40 6.25 -13.05
N GLY A 262 -8.02 5.85 -14.16
CA GLY A 262 -7.73 6.41 -15.46
C GLY A 262 -8.40 5.67 -16.60
N TRP A 263 -7.86 5.87 -17.80
CA TRP A 263 -8.31 5.27 -19.05
C TRP A 263 -7.51 4.01 -19.33
N TYR A 264 -8.20 2.88 -19.48
CA TYR A 264 -7.60 1.57 -19.67
C TYR A 264 -8.45 0.73 -20.66
N PRO A 265 -7.89 -0.35 -21.22
CA PRO A 265 -8.67 -1.33 -21.97
C PRO A 265 -9.87 -1.86 -21.15
N ASP A 266 -10.98 -2.18 -21.80
CA ASP A 266 -12.22 -2.65 -21.15
C ASP A 266 -12.10 -3.95 -20.31
N TYR A 267 -11.06 -4.74 -20.54
CA TYR A 267 -10.74 -5.92 -19.74
C TYR A 267 -9.95 -5.60 -18.45
N TRP A 268 -9.43 -4.38 -18.30
CA TRP A 268 -8.40 -4.07 -17.30
C TRP A 268 -8.89 -4.26 -15.87
N GLU A 269 -10.05 -3.71 -15.50
CA GLU A 269 -10.60 -3.86 -14.13
C GLU A 269 -10.74 -5.34 -13.74
N TYR A 270 -11.24 -6.17 -14.65
CA TYR A 270 -11.38 -7.62 -14.42
C TYR A 270 -10.01 -8.27 -14.23
N ALA A 271 -9.01 -7.90 -15.05
CA ALA A 271 -7.65 -8.41 -14.91
C ALA A 271 -7.02 -8.03 -13.55
N GLN A 272 -7.27 -6.81 -13.05
CA GLN A 272 -6.81 -6.35 -11.74
C GLN A 272 -7.46 -7.14 -10.60
N ILE A 273 -8.80 -7.30 -10.63
CA ILE A 273 -9.56 -8.07 -9.64
C ILE A 273 -9.10 -9.54 -9.60
N MET A 274 -8.78 -10.11 -10.77
CA MET A 274 -8.34 -11.49 -10.90
C MET A 274 -6.82 -11.68 -10.73
N ARG A 275 -6.07 -10.63 -10.35
CA ARG A 275 -4.64 -10.77 -10.06
C ARG A 275 -4.45 -11.87 -8.99
N PRO A 276 -3.66 -12.93 -9.29
CA PRO A 276 -3.38 -13.94 -8.29
C PRO A 276 -2.54 -13.30 -7.18
N ALA A 277 -3.13 -13.15 -6.00
CA ALA A 277 -2.33 -12.95 -4.80
C ALA A 277 -1.48 -14.22 -4.59
N CYS A 278 -0.22 -14.07 -4.18
CA CYS A 278 0.52 -15.21 -3.62
C CYS A 278 -0.15 -15.54 -2.28
N ARG A 279 -1.16 -16.41 -2.30
CA ARG A 279 -1.98 -16.73 -1.12
C ARG A 279 -1.42 -17.91 -0.36
N THR A 280 -0.55 -18.69 -1.01
CA THR A 280 -0.02 -19.94 -0.47
C THR A 280 1.50 -19.98 -0.56
N ASP A 281 2.12 -20.82 0.27
CA ASP A 281 3.54 -21.16 0.16
C ASP A 281 3.89 -21.71 -1.24
N GLU A 282 2.97 -22.46 -1.87
CA GLU A 282 3.14 -22.97 -3.22
C GLU A 282 3.33 -21.85 -4.25
N ASP A 283 2.57 -20.75 -4.14
CA ASP A 283 2.71 -19.59 -5.02
C ASP A 283 4.10 -18.93 -4.87
N VAL A 284 4.59 -18.83 -3.63
CA VAL A 284 5.91 -18.27 -3.33
C VAL A 284 7.01 -19.16 -3.94
N ARG A 285 6.92 -20.48 -3.74
CA ARG A 285 7.88 -21.45 -4.30
C ARG A 285 7.87 -21.46 -5.82
N ALA A 286 6.69 -21.47 -6.44
CA ALA A 286 6.53 -21.40 -7.89
C ALA A 286 7.19 -20.13 -8.46
N ARG A 287 7.04 -19.00 -7.77
CA ARG A 287 7.68 -17.74 -8.17
C ARG A 287 9.21 -17.78 -8.07
N ILE A 288 9.77 -18.38 -7.02
CA ILE A 288 11.23 -18.56 -6.88
C ILE A 288 11.76 -19.46 -8.00
N TYR A 289 11.11 -20.59 -8.25
CA TYR A 289 11.49 -21.55 -9.29
C TYR A 289 11.48 -20.92 -10.68
N HIS A 290 10.40 -20.21 -11.02
CA HIS A 290 10.29 -19.54 -12.32
C HIS A 290 11.38 -18.49 -12.53
N ARG A 291 11.73 -17.71 -11.50
CA ARG A 291 12.84 -16.77 -11.59
C ARG A 291 14.19 -17.48 -11.74
N TYR A 292 14.43 -18.58 -11.02
CA TYR A 292 15.69 -19.32 -11.14
C TYR A 292 15.95 -19.79 -12.58
N LEU A 293 14.96 -20.42 -13.22
CA LEU A 293 15.08 -20.85 -14.61
C LEU A 293 15.34 -19.67 -15.56
N HIS A 294 14.69 -18.53 -15.29
CA HIS A 294 14.83 -17.33 -16.11
C HIS A 294 16.28 -16.86 -16.20
N PHE A 295 16.95 -16.70 -15.06
CA PHE A 295 18.30 -16.15 -15.00
C PHE A 295 19.38 -17.18 -15.38
N GLY A 296 19.02 -18.26 -16.09
CA GLY A 296 19.95 -19.28 -16.58
C GLY A 296 20.22 -20.42 -15.59
N GLY A 297 19.40 -20.54 -14.54
CA GLY A 297 19.48 -21.62 -13.58
C GLY A 297 19.06 -22.95 -14.19
N LEU A 298 20.02 -23.69 -14.76
CA LEU A 298 19.76 -25.01 -15.33
C LEU A 298 20.23 -26.16 -14.44
N ARG A 299 21.13 -25.86 -13.49
CA ARG A 299 21.81 -26.86 -12.66
C ARG A 299 20.87 -27.69 -11.80
N TYR A 300 19.82 -27.07 -11.26
CA TYR A 300 18.81 -27.72 -10.40
C TYR A 300 17.41 -27.65 -11.02
N LYS A 301 17.30 -27.65 -12.35
CA LYS A 301 16.02 -27.42 -13.03
C LYS A 301 14.93 -28.40 -12.58
N ASN A 302 15.26 -29.66 -12.34
CA ASN A 302 14.28 -30.68 -11.98
C ASN A 302 14.14 -30.84 -10.47
N GLU A 303 15.19 -30.51 -9.72
CA GLU A 303 15.29 -30.73 -8.27
C GLU A 303 14.87 -29.50 -7.45
N LEU A 304 15.00 -28.28 -8.01
CA LEU A 304 14.76 -27.04 -7.26
C LEU A 304 13.36 -26.97 -6.63
N PRO A 305 12.25 -27.37 -7.28
CA PRO A 305 10.92 -27.34 -6.66
C PRO A 305 10.83 -28.14 -5.35
N ASP A 306 11.58 -29.24 -5.25
CA ASP A 306 11.63 -30.10 -4.06
C ASP A 306 12.65 -29.64 -3.03
N MET A 307 13.69 -28.92 -3.47
CA MET A 307 14.68 -28.30 -2.59
C MET A 307 14.18 -27.02 -1.90
N LEU A 308 13.06 -26.44 -2.34
CA LEU A 308 12.47 -25.25 -1.70
C LEU A 308 11.73 -25.65 -0.41
N PRO A 309 12.00 -24.98 0.73
CA PRO A 309 11.33 -25.27 1.99
C PRO A 309 9.84 -25.04 1.88
N ARG A 310 9.06 -25.87 2.58
CA ARG A 310 7.60 -25.82 2.59
C ARG A 310 7.11 -25.32 3.93
N SER A 311 6.02 -24.55 3.89
CA SER A 311 5.35 -24.07 5.09
C SER A 311 3.86 -24.30 5.02
N SER A 312 3.24 -24.57 6.16
CA SER A 312 1.79 -24.67 6.34
C SER A 312 1.19 -23.47 7.05
N CYS A 313 2.01 -22.50 7.48
CA CYS A 313 1.59 -21.31 8.19
C CYS A 313 2.25 -20.06 7.65
N THR A 314 1.66 -18.92 7.96
CA THR A 314 2.29 -17.61 7.78
C THR A 314 2.61 -17.02 9.13
N VAL A 315 3.75 -16.35 9.23
CA VAL A 315 4.20 -15.66 10.44
C VAL A 315 4.61 -14.24 10.06
N PHE A 316 4.52 -13.33 11.02
CA PHE A 316 5.00 -11.98 10.82
C PHE A 316 6.53 -11.97 10.90
N THR A 317 7.17 -11.62 9.79
CA THR A 317 8.63 -11.54 9.66
C THR A 317 9.02 -10.09 9.42
N HIS A 318 10.16 -9.66 9.94
CA HIS A 318 10.80 -8.39 9.61
C HIS A 318 11.45 -8.43 8.22
N ALA A 319 11.91 -9.60 7.76
CA ALA A 319 12.46 -9.87 6.43
C ALA A 319 13.77 -9.12 6.05
N ASP A 320 14.35 -8.38 6.99
CA ASP A 320 15.66 -7.72 6.87
C ASP A 320 16.43 -7.64 8.21
N ILE A 321 16.35 -8.69 9.03
CA ILE A 321 17.10 -8.76 10.29
C ILE A 321 18.60 -8.91 9.99
N ALA A 322 19.34 -7.87 10.31
CA ALA A 322 20.79 -7.79 10.18
C ALA A 322 21.38 -6.88 11.28
N PRO A 323 22.69 -6.96 11.59
CA PRO A 323 23.30 -6.15 12.66
C PRO A 323 23.05 -4.64 12.52
N ARG A 324 22.97 -4.14 11.29
CA ARG A 324 22.67 -2.72 11.00
C ARG A 324 21.28 -2.26 11.49
N ASN A 325 20.36 -3.20 11.71
CA ASN A 325 18.97 -2.98 12.07
C ASN A 325 18.69 -3.34 13.54
N ILE A 326 19.72 -3.70 14.32
CA ILE A 326 19.60 -4.07 15.73
C ILE A 326 20.39 -3.07 16.58
N MET A 327 19.68 -2.36 17.45
CA MET A 327 20.28 -1.44 18.42
C MET A 327 20.63 -2.20 19.69
N VAL A 328 21.80 -1.89 20.26
CA VAL A 328 22.26 -2.44 21.55
C VAL A 328 22.68 -1.32 22.49
N ASP A 329 22.53 -1.53 23.80
CA ASP A 329 23.11 -0.66 24.83
C ASP A 329 24.58 -0.99 25.11
N ASP A 330 25.21 -0.24 26.03
CA ASP A 330 26.59 -0.45 26.48
C ASP A 330 26.79 -1.80 27.22
N HIS A 331 25.71 -2.52 27.50
CA HIS A 331 25.70 -3.85 28.10
C HIS A 331 25.35 -4.96 27.11
N TYR A 332 25.35 -4.67 25.80
CA TYR A 332 25.03 -5.59 24.72
C TYR A 332 23.60 -6.15 24.76
N ARG A 333 22.66 -5.47 25.42
CA ARG A 333 21.24 -5.83 25.40
C ARG A 333 20.58 -5.17 24.20
N ILE A 334 19.72 -5.92 23.52
CA ILE A 334 18.94 -5.39 22.40
C ILE A 334 17.96 -4.33 22.96
N THR A 335 18.07 -3.10 22.46
CA THR A 335 17.21 -1.97 22.85
C THR A 335 16.17 -1.62 21.79
N GLY A 336 16.38 -2.05 20.55
CA GLY A 336 15.44 -1.79 19.46
C GLY A 336 15.76 -2.56 18.19
N ILE A 337 14.71 -2.78 17.40
CA ILE A 337 14.78 -3.33 16.04
C ILE A 337 14.24 -2.25 15.10
N LEU A 338 15.02 -1.89 14.10
CA LEU A 338 14.77 -0.79 13.17
C LEU A 338 14.57 -1.31 11.75
N ASP A 339 14.05 -0.45 10.87
CA ASP A 339 13.95 -0.71 9.42
C ASP A 339 12.95 -1.81 9.02
N TRP A 340 11.70 -1.65 9.46
CA TRP A 340 10.60 -2.58 9.23
C TRP A 340 10.00 -2.48 7.81
N GLU A 341 10.65 -1.82 6.86
CA GLU A 341 10.06 -1.53 5.54
C GLU A 341 9.75 -2.79 4.70
N TYR A 342 10.47 -3.89 4.96
CA TYR A 342 10.26 -5.19 4.31
C TYR A 342 9.38 -6.15 5.13
N ALA A 343 8.91 -5.73 6.30
CA ALA A 343 8.16 -6.59 7.19
C ALA A 343 6.79 -6.99 6.61
N GLY A 344 6.33 -8.18 6.95
CA GLY A 344 5.07 -8.71 6.43
C GLY A 344 4.80 -10.14 6.88
N TRP A 345 3.70 -10.70 6.40
CA TRP A 345 3.32 -12.09 6.65
C TRP A 345 3.90 -13.00 5.57
N TYR A 346 4.83 -13.86 5.96
CA TYR A 346 5.56 -14.76 5.06
C TYR A 346 5.54 -16.20 5.60
N PRO A 347 5.90 -17.20 4.77
CA PRO A 347 6.17 -18.55 5.26
C PRO A 347 7.16 -18.54 6.44
N ASP A 348 6.99 -19.45 7.38
CA ASP A 348 7.79 -19.52 8.61
C ASP A 348 9.32 -19.63 8.40
N TYR A 349 9.76 -20.16 7.25
CA TYR A 349 11.18 -20.20 6.87
C TYR A 349 11.76 -18.85 6.40
N TRP A 350 10.93 -17.85 6.12
CA TRP A 350 11.33 -16.67 5.35
C TRP A 350 12.33 -15.80 6.11
N GLU A 351 12.11 -15.55 7.41
CA GLU A 351 13.03 -14.75 8.23
C GLU A 351 14.42 -15.40 8.27
N TYR A 352 14.48 -16.70 8.56
CA TYR A 352 15.73 -17.45 8.57
C TYR A 352 16.41 -17.41 7.20
N ALA A 353 15.65 -17.59 6.11
CA ALA A 353 16.18 -17.46 4.77
C ALA A 353 16.79 -16.06 4.53
N GLN A 354 16.14 -14.99 4.96
CA GLN A 354 16.62 -13.61 4.78
C GLN A 354 17.88 -13.31 5.60
N ILE A 355 17.93 -13.74 6.86
CA ILE A 355 19.14 -13.63 7.71
C ILE A 355 20.33 -14.33 7.05
N MET A 356 20.11 -15.50 6.46
CA MET A 356 21.13 -16.29 5.76
C MET A 356 21.49 -15.76 4.36
N ARG A 357 20.94 -14.62 3.93
CA ARG A 357 21.34 -14.00 2.66
C ARG A 357 22.79 -13.55 2.75
N PRO A 358 23.66 -13.93 1.79
CA PRO A 358 25.05 -13.49 1.79
C PRO A 358 25.11 -11.97 1.61
N ALA A 359 25.57 -11.24 2.63
CA ALA A 359 25.89 -9.83 2.52
C ALA A 359 27.41 -9.67 2.56
N CYS A 360 28.00 -8.99 1.58
CA CYS A 360 29.45 -8.84 1.42
C CYS A 360 30.17 -8.10 2.58
N ARG A 361 29.49 -7.74 3.67
CA ARG A 361 30.02 -6.86 4.72
C ARG A 361 29.66 -7.27 6.17
N THR A 362 28.99 -8.39 6.40
CA THR A 362 28.49 -8.77 7.74
C THR A 362 29.26 -9.94 8.38
N GLY A 363 30.59 -9.84 8.49
CA GLY A 363 31.42 -10.70 9.36
C GLY A 363 31.02 -12.19 9.46
N ASP A 364 30.95 -12.70 10.69
CA ASP A 364 30.51 -14.04 11.08
C ASP A 364 29.04 -14.07 11.58
N TRP A 365 28.25 -13.04 11.27
CA TRP A 365 26.86 -12.90 11.74
C TRP A 365 25.98 -14.10 11.39
N GLN A 366 25.98 -14.49 10.11
CA GLN A 366 25.20 -15.65 9.64
C GLN A 366 25.62 -16.93 10.35
N LYS A 367 26.91 -17.08 10.67
CA LYS A 367 27.41 -18.23 11.42
C LYS A 367 26.85 -18.25 12.84
N TRP A 368 26.86 -17.12 13.54
CA TRP A 368 26.30 -17.05 14.89
C TRP A 368 24.78 -17.22 14.90
N MET A 369 24.07 -16.55 13.99
CA MET A 369 22.61 -16.69 13.86
C MET A 369 22.21 -18.12 13.51
N ASP A 370 22.99 -18.82 12.68
CA ASP A 370 22.75 -20.24 12.43
C ASP A 370 23.04 -21.10 13.68
N LEU A 371 24.13 -20.85 14.40
CA LEU A 371 24.47 -21.62 15.61
C LEU A 371 23.45 -21.45 16.74
N THR A 372 22.85 -20.26 16.87
CA THR A 372 21.92 -19.92 17.95
C THR A 372 20.45 -20.00 17.55
N ALA A 373 20.15 -20.32 16.28
CA ALA A 373 18.77 -20.41 15.80
C ALA A 373 17.97 -21.44 16.62
N PRO A 374 16.81 -21.07 17.19
CA PRO A 374 15.96 -22.00 17.93
C PRO A 374 15.36 -23.07 17.02
N HIS A 375 15.21 -22.74 15.74
CA HIS A 375 14.73 -23.63 14.69
C HIS A 375 15.47 -23.29 13.39
N LYS A 376 15.78 -24.31 12.60
CA LYS A 376 16.48 -24.18 11.31
C LYS A 376 15.61 -24.72 10.20
N TRP A 377 15.69 -24.10 9.03
CA TRP A 377 15.01 -24.56 7.82
C TRP A 377 16.06 -24.96 6.78
N ASP A 378 15.78 -26.02 6.02
CA ASP A 378 16.57 -26.32 4.84
C ASP A 378 16.29 -25.28 3.75
N ILE A 379 17.20 -24.33 3.62
CA ILE A 379 17.14 -23.26 2.63
C ILE A 379 18.04 -23.53 1.43
N SER A 380 18.47 -24.78 1.21
CA SER A 380 19.38 -25.16 0.12
C SER A 380 18.83 -24.77 -1.26
N GLY A 381 17.53 -24.97 -1.50
CA GLY A 381 16.86 -24.52 -2.71
C GLY A 381 16.86 -23.00 -2.87
N ILE A 382 16.59 -22.25 -1.79
CA ILE A 382 16.63 -20.78 -1.81
C ILE A 382 18.06 -20.28 -2.08
N ALA A 383 19.07 -20.91 -1.47
CA ALA A 383 20.47 -20.57 -1.69
C ALA A 383 20.91 -20.88 -3.13
N ALA A 384 20.49 -22.02 -3.69
CA ALA A 384 20.72 -22.37 -5.08
C ALA A 384 20.07 -21.37 -6.03
N ALA A 385 18.85 -20.94 -5.73
CA ALA A 385 18.14 -19.91 -6.49
C ALA A 385 18.89 -18.57 -6.44
N ARG A 386 19.29 -18.12 -5.25
CA ARG A 386 19.95 -16.83 -5.04
C ARG A 386 21.24 -16.65 -5.83
N ARG A 387 22.07 -17.70 -5.99
CA ARG A 387 23.33 -17.65 -6.77
C ARG A 387 23.14 -17.31 -8.25
N ILE A 388 21.92 -17.44 -8.74
CA ILE A 388 21.54 -17.15 -10.12
C ILE A 388 20.75 -15.83 -10.20
N LEU A 389 19.99 -15.50 -9.16
CA LEU A 389 19.16 -14.30 -9.09
C LEU A 389 19.93 -13.03 -8.66
N PHE A 390 21.07 -13.19 -8.00
CA PHE A 390 21.93 -12.15 -7.44
C PHE A 390 23.39 -12.59 -7.54
#